data_AF-A0A7Y0N4J0-F1
#
_entry.id   AF-A0A7Y0N4J0-F1
#
_cell.length_a   1.000
_cell.length_b   1.000
_cell.length_c   1.000
_cell.angle_alpha   90.00
_cell.angle_beta   90.00
_cell.angle_gamma   90.00
#
_symmetry.space_group_name_H-M   'P 1'
#
loop_
_entity.id
_entity.type
_entity.pdbx_description
1 polymer ?
#
loop_
_entity_poly.entity_id
_entity_poly.type
_entity_poly.pdbx_seq_one_letter_code
_entity_poly.pdbx_strand_id
1 'polypeptide(L)'
;AGKLGVGDPVIYKGFTVGRVEKTSFDVDTRRALYQLFIFKPYDSLVRTRTKFWLNSGLDLQLNAEGFEVKFGSLESLLTGGVTFDSIPGMESGEALTKDMTNFRLYDDVKQVREGMYDEYIEFVMLFEESVRGLKR
;
A
#
# COMPACT_ATOMS: atom_id res chain seq x y z
N ALA A 1 6.08 -4.10 -13.68
CA ALA A 1 6.91 -2.90 -13.45
C ALA A 1 6.20 -1.73 -14.11
N GLY A 2 5.94 -0.62 -13.40
CA GLY A 2 5.31 0.57 -14.00
C GLY A 2 4.36 1.41 -13.14
N LYS A 3 4.22 1.17 -11.83
CA LYS A 3 3.31 1.96 -10.98
C LYS A 3 3.97 3.09 -10.18
N LEU A 4 5.30 3.12 -10.12
CA LEU A 4 6.02 4.10 -9.30
C LEU A 4 7.40 4.43 -9.90
N GLY A 5 7.67 5.71 -10.11
CA GLY A 5 8.87 6.28 -10.70
C GLY A 5 9.58 7.28 -9.76
N VAL A 6 10.81 7.65 -10.11
CA VAL A 6 11.55 8.71 -9.39
C VAL A 6 10.80 10.03 -9.53
N GLY A 7 10.64 10.75 -8.42
CA GLY A 7 9.91 12.02 -8.35
C GLY A 7 8.45 11.91 -7.94
N ASP A 8 7.86 10.71 -8.01
CA ASP A 8 6.48 10.44 -7.58
C ASP A 8 6.30 10.82 -6.09
N PRO A 9 5.13 11.38 -5.72
CA PRO A 9 4.88 11.86 -4.37
C PRO A 9 4.75 10.72 -3.36
N VAL A 10 5.25 10.98 -2.15
CA VAL A 10 4.89 10.24 -0.95
C VAL A 10 3.83 11.04 -0.19
N ILE A 11 2.71 10.39 0.12
CA ILE A 11 1.49 11.00 0.63
C ILE A 11 1.20 10.50 2.05
N TYR A 12 0.84 11.42 2.94
CA TYR A 12 0.28 11.11 4.25
C TYR A 12 -1.02 11.91 4.44
N LYS A 13 -2.14 11.22 4.65
CA LYS A 13 -3.48 11.84 4.81
C LYS A 13 -3.82 12.91 3.76
N GLY A 14 -3.43 12.66 2.50
CA GLY A 14 -3.66 13.56 1.36
C GLY A 14 -2.61 14.66 1.16
N PHE A 15 -1.65 14.83 2.08
CA PHE A 15 -0.56 15.79 1.95
C PHE A 15 0.68 15.15 1.33
N THR A 16 1.31 15.83 0.38
CA THR A 16 2.62 15.41 -0.14
C THR A 16 3.69 15.71 0.91
N VAL A 17 4.32 14.66 1.44
CA VAL A 17 5.29 14.72 2.55
C VAL A 17 6.67 14.19 2.17
N GLY A 18 6.84 13.74 0.93
CA GLY A 18 8.10 13.20 0.45
C GLY A 18 8.05 12.87 -1.04
N ARG A 19 9.11 12.24 -1.53
CA ARG A 19 9.23 11.78 -2.92
C ARG A 19 9.98 10.47 -3.02
N VAL A 20 9.74 9.75 -4.11
CA VAL A 20 10.57 8.61 -4.51
C VAL A 20 11.91 9.13 -5.02
N GLU A 21 12.99 8.74 -4.35
CA GLU A 21 14.36 9.16 -4.68
C GLU A 21 15.03 8.19 -5.65
N LYS A 22 14.81 6.89 -5.47
CA LYS A 22 15.44 5.84 -6.29
C LYS A 22 14.49 4.68 -6.52
N THR A 23 14.54 4.13 -7.73
CA THR A 23 13.92 2.85 -8.09
C THR A 23 15.03 1.88 -8.51
N SER A 24 14.92 0.63 -8.08
CA SER A 24 15.86 -0.43 -8.48
C SER A 24 15.18 -1.79 -8.48
N PHE A 25 15.79 -2.76 -9.14
CA PHE A 25 15.33 -4.14 -9.15
C PHE A 25 16.46 -5.04 -8.68
N ASP A 26 16.21 -5.76 -7.61
CA ASP A 26 17.09 -6.81 -7.11
C ASP A 26 16.80 -8.10 -7.89
N VAL A 27 17.78 -8.54 -8.69
CA VAL A 27 17.67 -9.69 -9.58
C VAL A 27 17.65 -11.01 -8.80
N ASP A 28 18.38 -11.07 -7.68
CA ASP A 28 18.51 -12.28 -6.88
C ASP A 28 17.21 -12.55 -6.10
N THR A 29 16.65 -11.51 -5.48
CA THR A 29 15.38 -11.62 -4.75
C THR A 29 14.15 -11.46 -5.65
N ARG A 30 14.34 -11.04 -6.91
CA ARG A 30 13.28 -10.70 -7.88
C ARG A 30 12.30 -9.66 -7.35
N ARG A 31 12.81 -8.67 -6.61
CA ARG A 31 12.02 -7.62 -5.95
C ARG A 31 12.32 -6.25 -6.52
N ALA A 32 11.28 -5.46 -6.72
CA ALA A 32 11.43 -4.02 -6.92
C ALA A 32 11.70 -3.34 -5.57
N LEU A 33 12.71 -2.50 -5.52
CA LEU A 33 13.10 -1.73 -4.35
C LEU A 33 12.94 -0.23 -4.65
N TYR A 34 12.32 0.48 -3.72
CA TYR A 34 12.03 1.90 -3.81
C TYR A 34 12.63 2.61 -2.60
N GLN A 35 13.46 3.62 -2.84
CA GLN A 35 13.98 4.49 -1.81
C GLN A 35 13.09 5.73 -1.74
N LEU A 36 12.51 5.98 -0.57
CA LEU A 36 11.65 7.13 -0.31
C LEU A 36 12.43 8.15 0.51
N PHE A 37 12.37 9.41 0.08
CA PHE A 37 12.84 10.54 0.87
C PHE A 37 11.65 11.25 1.48
N ILE A 38 11.52 11.16 2.81
CA ILE A 38 10.46 11.82 3.58
C ILE A 38 11.00 13.15 4.09
N PHE A 39 10.29 14.25 3.80
CA PHE A 39 10.72 15.58 4.19
C PHE A 39 10.57 15.78 5.70
N LYS A 40 11.48 16.55 6.30
CA LYS A 40 11.25 17.08 7.65
C LYS A 40 10.10 18.10 7.65
N PRO A 41 9.24 18.13 8.68
CA PRO A 41 9.27 17.33 9.91
C PRO A 41 8.45 16.02 9.85
N TYR A 42 8.01 15.60 8.65
CA TYR A 42 7.10 14.48 8.46
C TYR A 42 7.78 13.11 8.63
N ASP A 43 9.11 13.06 8.65
CA ASP A 43 9.91 11.88 8.99
C ASP A 43 9.51 11.26 10.34
N SER A 44 9.09 12.09 11.29
CA SER A 44 8.60 11.66 12.61
C SER A 44 7.28 10.87 12.59
N LEU A 45 6.56 10.91 11.47
CA LEU A 45 5.30 10.18 11.28
C LEU A 45 5.53 8.72 10.89
N VAL A 46 6.73 8.38 10.39
CA VAL A 46 7.08 7.00 10.04
C VAL A 46 7.59 6.29 11.29
N ARG A 47 6.92 5.19 11.64
CA ARG A 47 7.18 4.37 12.82
C ARG A 47 7.27 2.90 12.44
N THR A 48 7.66 2.06 13.40
CA THR A 48 7.91 0.63 13.12
C THR A 48 6.70 -0.14 12.60
N ARG A 49 5.47 0.34 12.86
CA ARG A 49 4.23 -0.29 12.36
C ARG A 49 3.55 0.48 11.22
N THR A 50 4.19 1.51 10.68
CA THR A 50 3.69 2.23 9.50
C THR A 50 3.59 1.26 8.30
N LYS A 51 2.50 1.38 7.55
CA LYS A 51 2.25 0.61 6.33
C LYS A 51 2.30 1.52 5.12
N PHE A 52 2.88 1.03 4.03
CA PHE A 52 3.01 1.77 2.77
C PHE A 52 2.24 1.03 1.67
N TRP A 53 1.43 1.75 0.90
CA TRP A 53 0.73 1.17 -0.25
C TRP A 53 0.79 2.09 -1.47
N LEU A 54 0.68 1.50 -2.65
CA LEU A 54 0.57 2.27 -3.88
C LEU A 54 -0.77 3.01 -3.91
N ASN A 55 -0.71 4.29 -4.25
CA ASN A 55 -1.88 5.09 -4.54
C ASN A 55 -2.04 5.14 -6.06
N SER A 56 -2.85 4.24 -6.62
CA SER A 56 -3.27 4.35 -8.02
C SER A 56 -4.51 5.24 -8.10
N GLY A 57 -4.46 6.33 -8.86
CA GLY A 57 -5.57 7.28 -9.00
C GLY A 57 -6.85 6.71 -9.61
N LEU A 58 -6.85 5.45 -10.03
CA LEU A 58 -7.99 4.74 -10.59
C LEU A 58 -8.28 3.46 -9.79
N ASP A 59 -9.44 3.41 -9.12
CA ASP A 59 -10.01 2.19 -8.54
C ASP A 59 -11.25 1.81 -9.34
N LEU A 60 -11.16 0.69 -10.07
CA LEU A 60 -12.26 0.13 -10.86
C LEU A 60 -12.85 -1.05 -10.09
N GLN A 61 -14.11 -0.93 -9.69
CA GLN A 61 -14.83 -2.01 -9.03
C GLN A 61 -16.02 -2.46 -9.89
N LEU A 62 -16.10 -3.77 -10.10
CA LEU A 62 -17.27 -4.43 -10.69
C LEU A 62 -17.93 -5.22 -9.57
N ASN A 63 -19.17 -4.86 -9.23
CA ASN A 63 -19.95 -5.54 -8.20
C ASN A 63 -21.32 -5.98 -8.77
N ALA A 64 -22.12 -6.67 -7.97
CA ALA A 64 -23.44 -7.16 -8.40
C ALA A 64 -24.44 -6.03 -8.73
N GLU A 65 -24.15 -4.81 -8.29
CA GLU A 65 -24.95 -3.60 -8.51
C GLU A 65 -24.53 -2.85 -9.80
N GLY A 66 -23.40 -3.22 -10.40
CA GLY A 66 -22.91 -2.68 -11.66
C GLY A 66 -21.44 -2.25 -11.60
N PHE A 67 -21.11 -1.21 -12.35
CA PHE A 67 -19.76 -0.66 -12.45
C PHE A 67 -19.62 0.57 -11.55
N GLU A 68 -18.70 0.52 -10.60
CA GLU A 68 -18.34 1.66 -9.74
C GLU A 68 -16.92 2.12 -10.10
N VAL A 69 -16.79 3.39 -10.47
CA VAL A 69 -15.48 4.01 -10.72
C VAL A 69 -15.25 5.14 -9.74
N LYS A 70 -14.16 5.03 -8.99
CA LYS A 70 -13.66 6.12 -8.15
C LYS A 70 -12.45 6.73 -8.84
N PHE A 71 -12.61 7.98 -9.26
CA PHE A 71 -11.53 8.80 -9.79
C PHE A 71 -10.94 9.63 -8.64
N GLY A 72 -9.62 9.57 -8.46
CA GLY A 72 -8.89 10.55 -7.66
C GLY A 72 -8.84 11.92 -8.35
N SER A 73 -8.13 12.90 -7.76
CA SER A 73 -7.87 14.17 -8.44
C SER A 73 -7.09 13.95 -9.74
N LEU A 74 -7.20 14.88 -10.71
CA LEU A 74 -6.50 14.78 -11.99
C LEU A 74 -4.98 14.63 -11.81
N GLU A 75 -4.39 15.23 -10.76
CA GLU A 75 -2.97 15.01 -10.45
C GLU A 75 -2.67 13.57 -10.03
N SER A 76 -3.53 12.95 -9.20
CA SER A 76 -3.37 11.57 -8.73
C SER A 76 -3.62 10.51 -9.82
N LEU A 77 -4.37 10.86 -10.87
CA LEU A 77 -4.57 10.02 -12.04
C LEU A 77 -3.34 9.99 -12.96
N LEU A 78 -2.57 11.08 -13.01
CA LEU A 78 -1.41 11.26 -13.90
C LEU A 78 -0.08 10.93 -13.23
N THR A 79 0.02 11.09 -11.91
CA THR A 79 1.21 10.73 -11.12
C THR A 79 0.84 9.62 -10.15
N GLY A 80 1.42 8.44 -10.35
CA GLY A 80 1.40 7.40 -9.32
C GLY A 80 2.03 7.93 -8.03
N GLY A 81 1.76 7.29 -6.89
CA GLY A 81 2.35 7.70 -5.63
C GLY A 81 2.39 6.59 -4.60
N VAL A 82 3.06 6.86 -3.49
CA VAL A 82 3.05 5.98 -2.32
C VAL A 82 2.34 6.68 -1.19
N THR A 83 1.33 6.05 -0.60
CA THR A 83 0.71 6.52 0.62
C THR A 83 1.24 5.71 1.80
N PHE A 84 1.41 6.35 2.95
CA PHE A 84 1.60 5.63 4.20
C PHE A 84 0.65 6.11 5.28
N ASP A 85 0.35 5.23 6.23
CA ASP A 85 -0.37 5.56 7.45
C ASP A 85 -0.08 4.54 8.56
N SER A 86 -0.44 4.91 9.77
CA SER A 86 -0.60 3.97 10.88
C SER A 86 -2.01 3.37 10.83
N ILE A 87 -2.12 2.10 11.21
CA ILE A 87 -3.41 1.40 11.22
C ILE A 87 -4.30 1.98 12.34
N PRO A 88 -5.52 2.48 12.03
CA PRO A 88 -6.45 2.93 13.06
C PRO A 88 -6.76 1.80 14.05
N GLY A 89 -6.69 2.09 15.35
CA GLY A 89 -6.96 1.11 16.41
C GLY A 89 -5.76 0.25 16.82
N MET A 90 -4.60 0.40 16.17
CA MET A 90 -3.35 -0.22 16.61
C MET A 90 -2.33 0.84 17.04
N GLU A 91 -1.47 0.50 18.00
CA GLU A 91 -0.33 1.36 18.32
C GLU A 91 0.55 1.54 17.08
N SER A 92 0.96 2.79 16.81
CA SER A 92 1.80 3.12 15.65
C SER A 92 3.22 2.55 15.74
N GLY A 93 3.58 1.94 16.86
CA GLY A 93 4.91 1.42 17.12
C GLY A 93 5.90 2.51 17.55
N GLU A 94 7.17 2.12 17.57
CA GLU A 94 8.28 2.93 18.03
C GLU A 94 8.75 3.91 16.95
N ALA A 95 9.42 4.99 17.36
CA ALA A 95 10.08 5.89 16.43
C ALA A 95 11.23 5.16 15.71
N LEU A 96 11.42 5.46 14.43
CA LEU A 96 12.58 4.95 13.71
C LEU A 96 13.87 5.57 14.27
N THR A 97 14.84 4.72 14.57
CA THR A 97 16.17 5.12 15.07
C THR A 97 17.26 5.06 14.00
N LYS A 98 16.92 4.52 12.81
CA LYS A 98 17.84 4.32 11.69
C LYS A 98 17.16 4.66 10.38
N ASP A 99 17.89 5.39 9.54
CA ASP A 99 17.54 5.59 8.14
C ASP A 99 17.61 4.26 7.36
N MET A 100 17.00 4.24 6.17
CA MET A 100 17.00 3.06 5.29
C MET A 100 16.38 1.80 5.91
N THR A 101 15.46 1.97 6.87
CA THR A 101 14.64 0.87 7.38
C THR A 101 13.72 0.36 6.28
N ASN A 102 13.71 -0.96 6.05
CA ASN A 102 12.92 -1.59 5.00
C ASN A 102 11.45 -1.77 5.41
N PHE A 103 10.54 -1.39 4.53
CA PHE A 103 9.10 -1.61 4.67
C PHE A 103 8.55 -2.40 3.48
N ARG A 104 7.46 -3.13 3.71
CA ARG A 104 6.69 -3.73 2.63
C ARG A 104 5.83 -2.66 1.96
N LEU A 105 5.90 -2.60 0.63
CA LEU A 105 4.98 -1.85 -0.21
C LEU A 105 3.83 -2.77 -0.64
N TYR A 106 2.60 -2.43 -0.26
CA TYR A 106 1.39 -3.13 -0.62
C TYR A 106 0.80 -2.54 -1.92
N ASP A 107 0.04 -3.34 -2.67
CA ASP A 107 -0.53 -2.86 -3.94
C ASP A 107 -1.67 -1.85 -3.73
N ASP A 108 -2.37 -1.96 -2.61
CA ASP A 108 -3.46 -1.08 -2.22
C ASP A 108 -3.73 -1.17 -0.71
N VAL A 109 -4.65 -0.32 -0.23
CA VAL A 109 -5.06 -0.31 1.18
C VAL A 109 -5.89 -1.54 1.58
N LYS A 110 -6.52 -2.25 0.63
CA LYS A 110 -7.32 -3.45 0.93
C LYS A 110 -6.41 -4.60 1.39
N GLN A 111 -5.28 -4.82 0.72
CA GLN A 111 -4.27 -5.81 1.15
C GLN A 111 -3.71 -5.48 2.55
N VAL A 112 -3.56 -4.19 2.87
CA VAL A 112 -3.12 -3.77 4.21
C VAL A 112 -4.16 -4.16 5.25
N ARG A 113 -5.47 -4.02 4.95
CA ARG A 113 -6.60 -4.36 5.84
C ARG A 113 -6.84 -5.85 5.98
N GLU A 114 -6.79 -6.61 4.89
CA GLU A 114 -6.96 -8.07 4.92
C GLU A 114 -5.88 -8.74 5.79
N GLY A 115 -4.64 -8.25 5.72
CA GLY A 115 -3.56 -8.72 6.59
C GLY A 115 -3.65 -8.28 8.06
N MET A 116 -4.68 -7.53 8.46
CA MET A 116 -4.90 -7.13 9.87
C MET A 116 -5.76 -8.13 10.64
N TYR A 117 -6.48 -9.01 9.95
CA TYR A 117 -7.30 -10.05 10.58
C TYR A 117 -6.42 -11.31 10.71
N ASP A 118 -5.49 -11.28 11.65
CA ASP A 118 -4.66 -12.42 12.04
C ASP A 118 -5.41 -13.42 12.94
N GLU A 119 -6.48 -12.97 13.59
CA GLU A 119 -7.48 -13.83 14.22
C GLU A 119 -8.51 -14.31 13.19
N TYR A 120 -8.32 -15.54 12.71
CA TYR A 120 -9.30 -16.23 11.88
C TYR A 120 -9.67 -17.57 12.52
N ILE A 121 -10.93 -17.94 12.41
CA ILE A 121 -11.37 -19.29 12.76
C ILE A 121 -11.15 -20.15 11.51
N GLU A 122 -10.33 -21.19 11.63
CA GLU A 122 -10.21 -22.20 10.59
C GLU A 122 -11.45 -23.09 10.61
N PHE A 123 -12.15 -23.17 9.48
CA PHE A 123 -13.26 -24.09 9.30
C PHE A 123 -13.16 -24.79 7.95
N VAL A 124 -13.61 -26.04 7.93
CA VAL A 124 -13.67 -26.88 6.72
C VAL A 124 -15.13 -26.97 6.30
N MET A 125 -15.41 -26.63 5.05
CA MET A 125 -16.72 -26.81 4.45
C MET A 125 -16.64 -27.87 3.36
N LEU A 126 -17.56 -28.83 3.40
CA LEU A 126 -17.75 -29.79 2.32
C LEU A 126 -18.81 -29.24 1.37
N PHE A 127 -18.47 -29.10 0.10
CA PHE A 127 -19.41 -28.71 -0.94
C PHE A 127 -19.69 -29.96 -1.79
N GLU A 128 -20.97 -30.33 -1.90
CA GLU A 128 -21.41 -31.40 -2.80
C GLU A 128 -21.38 -30.94 -4.27
N GLU A 129 -21.40 -29.62 -4.48
CA GLU A 129 -21.40 -28.97 -5.79
C GLU A 129 -20.10 -28.20 -6.07
N SER A 130 -20.01 -27.67 -7.28
CA SER A 130 -18.84 -26.95 -7.79
C SER A 130 -18.57 -25.64 -7.04
N VAL A 131 -17.38 -25.50 -6.46
CA VAL A 131 -16.83 -24.26 -5.85
C VAL A 131 -16.23 -23.27 -6.87
N ARG A 132 -16.79 -23.25 -8.09
CA ARG A 132 -16.27 -22.40 -9.19
C ARG A 132 -16.35 -20.93 -8.82
N GLY A 133 -15.23 -20.22 -9.00
CA GLY A 133 -15.13 -18.79 -8.71
C GLY A 133 -14.45 -18.49 -7.36
N LEU A 134 -14.23 -19.50 -6.52
CA LEU A 134 -13.41 -19.34 -5.32
C LEU A 134 -11.96 -19.06 -5.73
N LYS A 135 -11.44 -17.90 -5.30
CA LYS A 135 -10.04 -17.49 -5.52
C LYS A 135 -9.24 -17.77 -4.26
N ARG A 136 -8.02 -18.28 -4.44
CA ARG A 136 -7.05 -18.55 -3.37
C ARG A 136 -6.38 -17.27 -2.89
#